data_AF-A0A1G3I988-F1
#
_entry.id   AF-A0A1G3I988-F1
#
_cell.length_a   1.000
_cell.length_b   1.000
_cell.length_c   1.000
_cell.angle_alpha   90.00
_cell.angle_beta   90.00
_cell.angle_gamma   90.00
#
_symmetry.space_group_name_H-M   'P 1'
#
loop_
_entity.id
_entity.type
_entity.pdbx_description
1 polymer ?
#
loop_
_entity_poly.entity_id
_entity_poly.type
_entity_poly.pdbx_seq_one_letter_code
_entity_poly.pdbx_strand_id
1 'polypeptide(L)'
;MSEKIIGFQYENHRSDNRRPTGDLRFVIAGEEFQVVDISMGGFSLADPKVTLYVGQEVVVSEVRSGKDALRLGADAEVVRDDPDTGNVGCQFFGVSPAQFDIIERLVMHRPLLPKKKAR
;
A
#
# COMPACT_ATOMS: atom_id res chain seq x y z
N MET A 1 17.83 -31.37 34.04
CA MET A 1 18.15 -30.90 32.68
C MET A 1 17.05 -29.95 32.28
N SER A 2 17.33 -28.66 32.33
CA SER A 2 16.36 -27.58 32.11
C SER A 2 16.40 -27.17 30.64
N GLU A 3 15.38 -27.57 29.88
CA GLU A 3 15.19 -27.12 28.50
C GLU A 3 14.81 -25.64 28.51
N LYS A 4 15.74 -24.82 27.99
CA LYS A 4 15.58 -23.38 27.83
C LYS A 4 14.83 -23.16 26.53
N ILE A 5 13.52 -22.90 26.60
CA ILE A 5 12.72 -22.47 25.46
C ILE A 5 13.24 -21.08 25.06
N ILE A 6 13.96 -21.02 23.94
CA ILE A 6 14.40 -19.77 23.33
C ILE A 6 13.16 -19.12 22.73
N GLY A 7 12.75 -17.99 23.32
CA GLY A 7 11.67 -17.17 22.78
C GLY A 7 12.05 -16.73 21.37
N PHE A 8 11.25 -17.15 20.39
CA PHE A 8 11.32 -16.66 19.03
C PHE A 8 10.81 -15.20 19.06
N GLN A 9 11.72 -14.27 19.28
CA GLN A 9 11.41 -12.85 19.19
C GLN A 9 11.37 -12.52 17.69
N TYR A 10 10.17 -12.26 17.17
CA TYR A 10 9.99 -11.69 15.83
C TYR A 10 10.72 -10.33 15.83
N GLU A 11 11.98 -10.29 15.39
CA GLU A 11 12.67 -9.02 15.14
C GLU A 11 11.95 -8.33 13.98
N ASN A 12 11.13 -7.35 14.33
CA ASN A 12 10.46 -6.50 13.36
C ASN A 12 11.51 -5.56 12.75
N HIS A 13 12.19 -6.00 11.69
CA HIS A 13 13.22 -5.24 10.96
C HIS A 13 12.65 -4.02 10.18
N ARG A 14 11.40 -3.63 10.41
CA ARG A 14 10.72 -2.57 9.64
C ARG A 14 10.61 -1.30 10.47
N SER A 15 11.07 -0.20 9.89
CA SER A 15 11.07 1.14 10.49
C SER A 15 9.72 1.87 10.41
N ASP A 16 8.68 1.28 9.80
CA ASP A 16 7.38 1.92 9.57
C ASP A 16 6.20 1.01 9.98
N ASN A 17 5.17 1.61 10.56
CA ASN A 17 3.93 0.96 11.00
C ASN A 17 2.96 0.83 9.83
N ARG A 18 2.86 -0.38 9.26
CA ARG A 18 1.80 -0.75 8.32
C ARG A 18 0.43 -0.66 9.01
N ARG A 19 -0.50 0.09 8.43
CA ARG A 19 -1.85 0.29 9.00
C ARG A 19 -2.93 -0.25 8.05
N PRO A 20 -3.98 -0.92 8.58
CA PRO A 20 -5.07 -1.44 7.76
C PRO A 20 -5.85 -0.29 7.11
N THR A 21 -6.02 -0.34 5.79
CA THR A 21 -6.54 0.78 4.99
C THR A 21 -8.04 0.72 4.67
N GLY A 22 -8.79 -0.24 5.25
CA GLY A 22 -10.24 -0.29 5.15
C GLY A 22 -10.76 -0.43 3.71
N ASP A 23 -11.35 0.65 3.18
CA ASP A 23 -11.96 0.74 1.84
C ASP A 23 -11.03 1.33 0.76
N LEU A 24 -9.76 1.57 1.09
CA LEU A 24 -8.77 2.10 0.15
C LEU A 24 -8.54 1.13 -1.01
N ARG A 25 -8.60 1.67 -2.23
CA ARG A 25 -8.30 0.95 -3.46
C ARG A 25 -7.34 1.72 -4.33
N PHE A 26 -6.44 1.01 -4.97
CA PHE A 26 -5.54 1.53 -5.98
C PHE A 26 -6.00 1.09 -7.36
N VAL A 27 -5.96 2.02 -8.32
CA VAL A 27 -6.19 1.71 -9.72
C VAL A 27 -4.84 1.48 -10.40
N ILE A 28 -4.64 0.28 -10.93
CA ILE A 28 -3.43 -0.12 -11.64
C ILE A 28 -3.85 -0.74 -12.96
N ALA A 29 -3.30 -0.25 -14.07
CA ALA A 29 -3.70 -0.68 -15.42
C ALA A 29 -5.22 -0.60 -15.69
N GLY A 30 -5.94 0.30 -15.01
CA GLY A 30 -7.40 0.46 -15.13
C GLY A 30 -8.23 -0.45 -14.21
N GLU A 31 -7.60 -1.39 -13.51
CA GLU A 31 -8.26 -2.30 -12.57
C GLU A 31 -8.14 -1.83 -11.13
N GLU A 32 -9.18 -2.08 -10.32
CA GLU A 32 -9.18 -1.73 -8.89
C GLU A 32 -8.65 -2.87 -8.03
N PHE A 33 -7.66 -2.55 -7.19
CA PHE A 33 -7.09 -3.47 -6.21
C PHE A 33 -7.32 -2.94 -4.81
N GLN A 34 -7.79 -3.81 -3.92
CA GLN A 34 -7.93 -3.46 -2.51
C GLN A 34 -6.54 -3.37 -1.87
N VAL A 35 -6.28 -2.27 -1.16
CA VAL A 35 -5.05 -2.09 -0.40
C VAL A 35 -5.26 -2.68 0.99
N VAL A 36 -4.39 -3.61 1.39
CA VAL A 36 -4.37 -4.25 2.72
C VAL A 36 -3.66 -3.35 3.71
N ASP A 37 -2.46 -2.89 3.33
CA ASP A 37 -1.65 -1.98 4.11
C ASP A 37 -0.87 -1.02 3.20
N ILE A 38 -0.49 0.12 3.76
CA ILE A 38 0.35 1.12 3.12
C ILE A 38 1.37 1.69 4.11
N SER A 39 2.52 2.05 3.60
CA SER A 39 3.60 2.76 4.28
C SER A 39 4.13 3.87 3.36
N MET A 40 5.08 4.68 3.84
CA MET A 40 5.70 5.70 2.97
C MET A 40 6.48 5.09 1.80
N GLY A 41 6.95 3.85 1.95
CA GLY A 41 7.80 3.17 0.98
C GLY A 41 7.06 2.19 0.06
N GLY A 42 5.85 1.78 0.39
CA GLY A 42 5.15 0.77 -0.40
C GLY A 42 3.77 0.42 0.13
N PHE A 43 3.16 -0.59 -0.48
CA PHE A 43 1.81 -1.03 -0.16
C PHE A 43 1.65 -2.53 -0.40
N SER A 44 0.58 -3.10 0.14
CA SER A 44 0.19 -4.48 -0.09
C SER A 44 -1.19 -4.52 -0.72
N LEU A 45 -1.35 -5.27 -1.80
CA LEU A 45 -2.62 -5.50 -2.47
C LEU A 45 -3.22 -6.85 -2.04
N ALA A 46 -4.53 -6.87 -1.85
CA ALA A 46 -5.28 -8.10 -1.57
C ALA A 46 -5.60 -8.83 -2.86
N ASP A 47 -5.29 -10.13 -2.91
CA ASP A 47 -5.75 -11.12 -3.90
C ASP A 47 -6.00 -10.51 -5.30
N PRO A 48 -4.94 -10.05 -5.98
CA PRO A 48 -5.10 -9.39 -7.26
C PRO A 48 -5.67 -10.39 -8.27
N LYS A 49 -6.86 -10.07 -8.82
CA LYS A 49 -7.53 -10.90 -9.85
C LYS A 49 -6.71 -11.06 -11.14
N VAL A 50 -5.67 -10.24 -11.29
CA VAL A 50 -4.71 -10.27 -12.40
C VAL A 50 -3.37 -10.69 -11.82
N THR A 51 -2.68 -11.60 -12.49
CA THR A 51 -1.34 -12.02 -12.07
C THR A 51 -0.35 -10.86 -12.16
N LEU A 52 0.26 -10.54 -11.03
CA LEU A 52 1.37 -9.59 -10.91
C LEU A 52 2.64 -10.37 -10.58
N TYR A 53 3.74 -10.07 -11.26
CA TYR A 53 4.99 -10.80 -11.09
C TYR A 53 6.01 -9.99 -10.32
N VAL A 54 6.82 -10.63 -9.47
CA VAL A 54 7.96 -9.97 -8.82
C VAL A 54 8.91 -9.40 -9.88
N GLY A 55 9.33 -8.14 -9.70
CA GLY A 55 10.09 -7.37 -10.67
C GLY A 55 9.24 -6.58 -11.68
N GLN A 56 7.92 -6.76 -11.67
CA GLN A 56 7.03 -6.04 -12.57
C GLN A 56 6.84 -4.59 -12.10
N GLU A 57 7.14 -3.65 -12.98
CA GLU A 57 6.79 -2.24 -12.79
C GLU A 57 5.31 -2.01 -13.08
N VAL A 58 4.68 -1.21 -12.23
CA VAL A 58 3.27 -0.82 -12.29
C VAL A 58 3.12 0.66 -11.97
N VAL A 59 2.07 1.27 -12.50
CA VAL A 59 1.70 2.65 -12.20
C VAL A 59 0.41 2.66 -11.42
N VAL A 60 0.42 3.24 -10.21
CA VAL A 60 -0.78 3.52 -9.45
C VAL A 60 -1.39 4.82 -9.99
N SER A 61 -2.32 4.70 -10.93
CA SER A 61 -2.88 5.85 -11.63
C SER A 61 -3.83 6.66 -10.75
N GLU A 62 -4.65 5.99 -9.95
CA GLU A 62 -5.62 6.60 -9.04
C GLU A 62 -5.67 5.91 -7.69
N VAL A 63 -6.08 6.68 -6.68
CA VAL A 63 -6.41 6.22 -5.34
C VAL A 63 -7.88 6.51 -5.07
N ARG A 64 -8.60 5.53 -4.53
CA ARG A 64 -10.03 5.63 -4.21
C ARG A 64 -10.29 5.24 -2.75
N SER A 65 -11.13 6.02 -2.07
CA SER A 65 -11.67 5.68 -0.74
C SER A 65 -13.09 6.23 -0.66
N GLY A 66 -14.06 5.35 -0.43
CA GLY A 66 -15.49 5.67 -0.51
C GLY A 66 -15.90 6.29 -1.86
N LYS A 67 -16.34 7.55 -1.81
CA LYS A 67 -16.75 8.33 -3.00
C LYS A 67 -15.63 9.22 -3.55
N ASP A 68 -14.51 9.30 -2.86
CA ASP A 68 -13.40 10.16 -3.22
C ASP A 68 -12.44 9.39 -4.14
N ALA A 69 -11.97 10.07 -5.18
CA ALA A 69 -10.96 9.57 -6.09
C ALA A 69 -9.94 10.68 -6.36
N LEU A 70 -8.66 10.33 -6.36
CA LEU A 70 -7.56 11.24 -6.62
C LEU A 70 -6.54 10.58 -7.56
N ARG A 71 -6.06 11.33 -8.56
CA ARG A 71 -4.95 10.88 -9.40
C ARG A 71 -3.65 10.89 -8.59
N LEU A 72 -2.91 9.78 -8.66
CA LEU A 72 -1.60 9.65 -8.01
C LEU A 72 -0.50 9.58 -9.07
N GLY A 73 -0.59 8.63 -10.00
CA GLY A 73 0.40 8.41 -11.05
C GLY A 73 1.77 8.00 -10.52
N ALA A 74 1.84 7.32 -9.37
CA ALA A 74 3.11 6.92 -8.76
C ALA A 74 3.58 5.58 -9.32
N ASP A 75 4.86 5.50 -9.64
CA ASP A 75 5.51 4.28 -10.09
C ASP A 75 5.80 3.36 -8.90
N ALA A 76 5.59 2.07 -9.10
CA ALA A 76 5.87 1.04 -8.11
C ALA A 76 6.34 -0.26 -8.77
N GLU A 77 7.09 -1.05 -8.02
CA GLU A 77 7.56 -2.37 -8.45
C GLU A 77 6.98 -3.43 -7.53
N VAL A 78 6.56 -4.55 -8.09
CA VAL A 78 6.17 -5.73 -7.30
C VAL A 78 7.42 -6.36 -6.71
N VAL A 79 7.58 -6.32 -5.39
CA VAL A 79 8.80 -6.80 -4.71
C VAL A 79 8.62 -8.15 -4.03
N ARG A 80 7.38 -8.58 -3.80
CA ARG A 80 7.08 -9.89 -3.20
C ARG A 80 5.67 -10.35 -3.55
N ASP A 81 5.52 -11.66 -3.62
CA ASP A 81 4.25 -12.37 -3.63
C ASP A 81 4.19 -13.21 -2.35
N ASP A 82 3.08 -13.15 -1.62
CA ASP A 82 2.84 -13.86 -0.36
C ASP A 82 1.85 -15.00 -0.62
N PRO A 83 2.35 -16.23 -0.86
CA PRO A 83 1.50 -17.34 -1.29
C PRO A 83 0.54 -17.83 -0.20
N ASP A 84 0.82 -17.57 1.08
CA ASP A 84 -0.03 -17.97 2.20
C ASP A 84 -1.28 -17.09 2.29
N THR A 85 -1.14 -15.81 1.92
CA THR A 85 -2.23 -14.83 1.99
C THR A 85 -2.80 -14.43 0.62
N GLY A 86 -2.14 -14.79 -0.48
CA GLY A 86 -2.45 -14.32 -1.83
C GLY A 86 -2.19 -12.82 -2.03
N ASN A 87 -1.45 -12.19 -1.12
CA ASN A 87 -1.20 -10.75 -1.16
C ASN A 87 0.06 -10.43 -1.95
N VAL A 88 0.03 -9.33 -2.69
CA VAL A 88 1.18 -8.85 -3.43
C VAL A 88 1.72 -7.58 -2.79
N GLY A 89 3.02 -7.57 -2.48
CA GLY A 89 3.70 -6.41 -1.93
C GLY A 89 4.41 -5.62 -3.01
N CYS A 90 4.16 -4.31 -3.04
CA CYS A 90 4.75 -3.38 -3.99
C CYS A 90 5.58 -2.31 -3.26
N GLN A 91 6.61 -1.80 -3.92
CA GLN A 91 7.46 -0.72 -3.44
C GLN A 91 7.35 0.47 -4.39
N PHE A 92 7.11 1.67 -3.85
CA PHE A 92 7.13 2.89 -4.65
C PHE A 92 8.56 3.26 -5.03
N PHE A 93 8.74 3.82 -6.22
CA PHE A 93 10.00 4.41 -6.66
C PHE A 93 9.74 5.67 -7.49
N GLY A 94 10.76 6.53 -7.63
CA GLY A 94 10.64 7.75 -8.46
C GLY A 94 9.60 8.77 -7.99
N VAL A 95 9.12 8.66 -6.75
CA VAL A 95 8.00 9.46 -6.21
C VAL A 95 8.35 10.94 -6.18
N SER A 96 7.56 11.76 -6.87
CA SER A 96 7.67 13.23 -6.82
C SER A 96 7.16 13.80 -5.49
N PRO A 97 7.55 15.03 -5.09
CA PRO A 97 7.07 15.65 -3.86
C PRO A 97 5.54 15.72 -3.76
N ALA A 98 4.84 16.00 -4.87
CA ALA A 98 3.39 16.04 -4.88
C ALA A 98 2.73 14.67 -4.65
N GLN A 99 3.34 13.60 -5.18
CA GLN A 99 2.89 12.23 -4.94
C GLN A 99 3.19 11.79 -3.51
N PHE A 100 4.36 12.16 -2.99
CA PHE A 100 4.76 11.91 -1.61
C PHE A 100 3.76 12.54 -0.65
N ASP A 101 3.33 13.79 -0.86
CA ASP A 101 2.31 14.44 -0.03
C ASP A 101 0.97 13.67 -0.03
N ILE A 102 0.58 13.08 -1.15
CA ILE A 102 -0.63 12.25 -1.25
C ILE A 102 -0.44 10.94 -0.48
N ILE A 103 0.69 10.26 -0.67
CA ILE A 103 1.03 9.01 0.02
C ILE A 103 1.11 9.26 1.54
N GLU A 104 1.74 10.35 1.98
CA GLU A 104 1.81 10.75 3.37
C GLU A 104 0.42 10.93 3.97
N ARG A 105 -0.48 11.63 3.26
CA ARG A 105 -1.86 11.81 3.72
C ARG A 105 -2.58 10.48 3.88
N LEU A 106 -2.39 9.55 2.95
CA LEU A 106 -2.98 8.21 2.99
C LEU A 106 -2.48 7.42 4.20
N VAL A 107 -1.16 7.37 4.41
CA VAL A 107 -0.53 6.73 5.57
C VAL A 107 -1.02 7.34 6.89
N MET A 108 -1.33 8.64 6.88
CA MET A 108 -1.84 9.38 8.04
C MET A 108 -3.37 9.35 8.20
N HIS A 109 -4.12 8.56 7.40
CA HIS A 109 -5.59 8.52 7.37
C HIS A 109 -6.26 9.89 7.21
N ARG A 110 -5.59 10.82 6.53
CA ARG A 110 -6.19 12.11 6.21
C ARG A 110 -7.13 11.95 5.02
N PRO A 111 -8.22 12.73 4.94
CA PRO A 111 -9.11 12.71 3.78
C PRO A 111 -8.34 12.96 2.49
N LEU A 112 -8.65 12.17 1.45
CA LEU A 112 -8.09 12.33 0.10
C LEU A 112 -8.37 13.73 -0.46
N LEU A 113 -9.57 14.24 -0.22
CA LEU A 113 -9.98 15.57 -0.62
C LEU A 113 -10.20 16.46 0.61
N PRO A 114 -9.82 17.75 0.55
CA PRO A 114 -10.14 18.67 1.62
C PRO A 114 -11.67 18.74 1.79
N LYS A 115 -12.15 18.67 3.04
CA LYS A 115 -13.57 18.87 3.34
C LYS A 115 -14.01 20.19 2.73
N LYS A 116 -14.92 20.16 1.75
CA LYS A 116 -15.56 21.39 1.24
C LYS A 116 -16.16 22.10 2.45
N LYS A 117 -15.72 23.33 2.73
CA LYS A 117 -16.42 24.19 3.68
C LYS A 117 -17.85 24.33 3.15
N ALA A 118 -18.83 23.84 3.90
CA ALA A 118 -20.22 24.15 3.63
C ALA A 118 -20.35 25.69 3.60
N ARG A 119 -20.79 26.22 2.46
CA ARG A 119 -21.18 27.61 2.33
C ARG A 119 -22.56 27.79 2.91
#